data_AF-A0A1I1CM69-F1
#
_entry.id   AF-A0A1I1CM69-F1
#
_cell.length_a   1.000
_cell.length_b   1.000
_cell.length_c   1.000
_cell.angle_alpha   90.00
_cell.angle_beta   90.00
_cell.angle_gamma   90.00
#
_symmetry.space_group_name_H-M   'P 1'
#
loop_
_entity.id
_entity.type
_entity.pdbx_description
1 polymer ?
#
loop_
_entity_poly.entity_id
_entity_poly.type
_entity_poly.pdbx_seq_one_letter_code
_entity_poly.pdbx_strand_id
1 'polypeptide(L)' 'MRGRIPSNVVLRPEDLALLERVFAQVIPEHDTHPDELAMLLVRLFQDGLTTEPKLLKAAERWFR' A
#
# COMPACT_ATOMS: atom_id res chain seq x y z
N MET A 1 -20.53 12.20 -15.19
CA MET A 1 -19.26 12.87 -14.81
C MET A 1 -18.50 11.93 -13.89
N ARG A 2 -17.42 11.27 -14.36
CA ARG A 2 -16.58 10.43 -13.50
C ARG A 2 -15.79 11.36 -12.59
N GLY A 3 -16.10 11.35 -11.30
CA GLY A 3 -15.38 12.14 -10.29
C GLY A 3 -13.90 11.82 -10.36
N ARG A 4 -13.09 12.82 -10.67
CA ARG A 4 -11.64 12.76 -10.49
C ARG A 4 -11.45 12.65 -8.97
N ILE A 5 -11.03 11.49 -8.47
CA ILE A 5 -10.51 11.39 -7.10
C ILE A 5 -9.23 12.24 -7.12
N PRO A 6 -9.16 13.37 -6.41
CA PRO A 6 -7.91 14.08 -6.31
C PRO A 6 -7.00 13.19 -5.48
N SER A 7 -6.04 12.52 -6.12
CA SER A 7 -4.93 11.88 -5.42
C SER A 7 -4.03 13.00 -4.91
N ASN A 8 -4.46 13.69 -3.85
CA ASN A 8 -3.71 14.73 -3.17
C ASN A 8 -2.73 14.14 -2.15
N VAL A 9 -2.45 12.84 -2.24
CA VAL A 9 -1.55 12.16 -1.31
C VAL A 9 -0.13 12.38 -1.79
N VAL A 10 0.43 13.50 -1.35
CA VAL A 10 1.88 13.71 -1.38
C VAL A 10 2.48 12.75 -0.36
N LEU A 11 3.21 11.74 -0.84
CA LEU A 11 3.94 10.82 0.04
C LEU A 11 5.04 11.59 0.74
N ARG A 12 4.90 11.80 2.04
CA ARG A 12 5.96 12.36 2.86
C ARG A 12 6.97 11.26 3.20
N PRO A 13 8.20 11.60 3.61
CA PRO A 13 9.21 10.60 3.97
C PRO A 13 8.72 9.57 5.00
N GLU A 14 7.90 9.98 5.96
CA GLU A 14 7.30 9.09 6.96
C GLU A 14 6.28 8.11 6.35
N ASP A 15 5.57 8.53 5.30
CA ASP A 15 4.59 7.70 4.59
C ASP A 15 5.33 6.65 3.75
N LEU A 16 6.46 7.02 3.13
CA LEU A 16 7.35 6.08 2.43
C LEU A 16 7.93 5.03 3.40
N ALA A 17 8.44 5.46 4.56
CA ALA A 17 8.98 4.55 5.57
C ALA A 17 7.91 3.59 6.15
N LEU A 18 6.64 3.99 6.15
CA LEU A 18 5.53 3.10 6.48
C LEU A 18 5.30 2.08 5.36
N LEU A 19 5.21 2.52 4.11
CA LEU A 19 4.99 1.64 2.97
C LEU A 19 6.13 0.62 2.81
N GLU A 20 7.38 1.04 2.97
CA GLU A 20 8.56 0.17 2.95
C GLU A 20 8.53 -0.90 4.05
N ARG A 21 8.10 -0.55 5.27
CA ARG A 21 7.95 -1.52 6.36
C ARG A 21 6.87 -2.56 6.07
N VAL A 22 5.73 -2.13 5.54
CA VAL A 22 4.66 -3.06 5.16
C VAL A 22 5.12 -3.94 4.01
N PHE A 23 5.77 -3.36 3.01
CA PHE A 23 6.33 -4.06 1.86
C PHE A 23 7.29 -5.19 2.29
N ALA A 24 8.24 -4.89 3.18
CA ALA A 24 9.19 -5.87 3.71
C ALA A 24 8.53 -6.99 4.53
N GLN A 25 7.37 -6.73 5.15
CA GLN A 25 6.62 -7.74 5.91
C GLN A 25 5.82 -8.67 5.00
N VAL A 26 5.35 -8.19 3.84
CA VAL A 26 4.45 -8.93 2.94
C VAL A 26 5.21 -9.70 1.85
N ILE A 27 6.39 -9.23 1.42
CA ILE A 27 7.22 -9.92 0.41
C ILE A 27 7.50 -11.39 0.75
N PRO A 28 7.97 -11.75 1.97
CA PRO A 28 8.39 -13.12 2.25
C PRO A 28 7.28 -14.16 2.08
N GLU A 29 6.02 -13.73 2.19
CA GLU A 29 4.85 -14.61 2.06
C GLU A 29 4.33 -14.69 0.61
N HIS A 30 4.67 -13.72 -0.25
CA HIS A 30 4.04 -13.52 -1.55
C HIS A 30 5.03 -13.24 -2.69
N ASP A 31 6.18 -13.94 -2.65
CA ASP A 31 7.42 -13.89 -3.48
C ASP A 31 7.28 -13.84 -5.02
N THR A 32 6.08 -13.65 -5.55
CA THR A 32 5.80 -13.70 -6.99
C THR A 32 5.76 -12.33 -7.67
N HIS A 33 5.39 -11.23 -6.99
CA HIS A 33 5.20 -9.93 -7.67
C HIS A 33 5.47 -8.69 -6.77
N PRO A 34 6.75 -8.33 -6.50
CA PRO A 34 7.09 -7.15 -5.68
C PRO A 34 6.57 -5.84 -6.28
N ASP A 35 6.61 -5.68 -7.60
CA ASP A 35 6.11 -4.45 -8.24
C ASP A 35 4.59 -4.28 -8.04
N GLU A 36 3.83 -5.37 -8.09
CA GLU A 36 2.38 -5.35 -7.85
C GLU A 36 2.06 -5.03 -6.40
N LEU A 37 2.82 -5.57 -5.45
CA LEU A 37 2.69 -5.23 -4.03
C LEU A 37 2.96 -3.74 -3.78
N ALA A 38 4.04 -3.19 -4.37
CA ALA A 38 4.36 -1.77 -4.24
C ALA A 38 3.22 -0.89 -4.79
N MET A 39 2.70 -1.21 -5.97
CA MET A 39 1.56 -0.51 -6.57
C MET A 39 0.29 -0.62 -5.70
N LEU A 40 0.00 -1.81 -5.17
CA LEU A 40 -1.14 -2.05 -4.28
C LEU A 40 -1.03 -1.19 -3.02
N LEU A 41 0.13 -1.16 -2.36
CA LEU A 41 0.32 -0.40 -1.13
C LEU A 41 0.13 1.11 -1.36
N VAL A 42 0.66 1.64 -2.46
CA VAL A 42 0.42 3.04 -2.85
C VAL A 42 -1.07 3.29 -3.08
N ARG A 43 -1.77 2.37 -3.75
CA ARG A 43 -3.20 2.49 -4.02
C ARG A 43 -4.02 2.49 -2.72
N LEU A 44 -3.76 1.54 -1.83
CA LEU A 44 -4.44 1.42 -0.53
C LEU A 44 -4.22 2.68 0.32
N PHE A 45 -3.00 3.23 0.30
CA PHE A 45 -2.66 4.45 1.00
C PHE A 45 -3.43 5.66 0.44
N GLN A 46 -3.53 5.77 -0.89
CA GLN A 46 -4.37 6.77 -1.57
C GLN A 46 -5.86 6.63 -1.27
N ASP A 47 -6.33 5.40 -1.04
CA ASP A 47 -7.71 5.10 -0.63
C ASP A 47 -7.95 5.36 0.87
N GLY A 48 -6.95 5.87 1.61
CA GLY A 48 -7.06 6.33 3.00
C GLY A 48 -6.60 5.32 4.06
N LEU A 49 -5.97 4.21 3.66
CA LEU A 49 -5.38 3.25 4.57
C LEU A 49 -3.97 3.71 4.97
N THR A 50 -3.90 4.58 5.98
CA THR A 50 -2.65 5.27 6.36
C THR A 50 -1.96 4.71 7.60
N THR A 51 -2.36 3.53 8.07
CA THR A 51 -1.79 2.90 9.28
C THR A 51 -1.29 1.50 8.96
N GLU A 52 -0.16 1.10 9.54
CA GLU A 52 0.49 -0.20 9.34
C GLU A 52 -0.47 -1.40 9.47
N PRO A 53 -1.29 -1.55 10.53
CA PRO A 53 -2.16 -2.71 10.67
C PRO A 53 -3.25 -2.79 9.60
N LYS A 54 -3.69 -1.64 9.07
CA LYS A 54 -4.71 -1.57 8.02
C LYS A 54 -4.12 -1.94 6.66
N LEU A 55 -2.90 -1.45 6.38
CA LEU A 55 -2.18 -1.76 5.15
C LEU A 55 -1.80 -3.25 5.08
N LEU A 56 -1.24 -3.81 6.16
CA LEU A 56 -0.92 -5.24 6.25
C LEU A 56 -2.13 -6.12 5.97
N LYS A 57 -3.21 -5.91 6.74
CA LYS A 57 -4.44 -6.69 6.58
C LYS A 57 -5.06 -6.56 5.17
N ALA A 58 -4.96 -5.40 4.55
CA ALA A 58 -5.47 -5.19 3.19
C ALA A 58 -4.57 -5.86 2.13
N ALA A 59 -3.25 -5.80 2.30
CA ALA A 59 -2.28 -6.46 1.45
C ALA A 59 -2.42 -8.00 1.54
N GLU A 60 -2.45 -8.57 2.75
CA GLU A 60 -2.66 -10.01 2.97
C GLU A 60 -3.95 -10.53 2.33
N ARG A 61 -5.04 -9.74 2.40
CA ARG A 61 -6.32 -10.10 1.77
C ARG A 61 -6.28 -10.12 0.25
N TRP A 62 -5.34 -9.41 -0.37
CA TRP A 62 -5.20 -9.36 -1.81
C TRP A 62 -4.48 -10.60 -2.36
N PHE A 63 -3.54 -11.15 -1.59
CA PHE A 63 -2.71 -12.29 -2.01
C PHE A 63 -3.15 -13.65 -1.44
N ARG A 64 -4.17 -13.69 -0.57
CA ARG A 64 -4.88 -14.92 -0.17
C ARG A 64 -6.06 -15.22 -1.09
#